data_AF-A0A953DXH1-F1
#
_entry.id   AF-A0A953DXH1-F1
#
_cell.length_a   1.000
_cell.length_b   1.000
_cell.length_c   1.000
_cell.angle_alpha   90.00
_cell.angle_beta   90.00
_cell.angle_gamma   90.00
#
_symmetry.space_group_name_H-M   'P 1'
#
loop_
_entity.id
_entity.type
_entity.pdbx_description
1 polymer ?
#
loop_
_entity_poly.entity_id
_entity_poly.type
_entity_poly.pdbx_seq_one_letter_code
_entity_poly.pdbx_strand_id
1 'polypeptide(L)'
;MAKIDNAKNGNGAHLGFEAELFKAADKLRGNMEPSDYKHVALGLIFLKYISDAFEAKHQALLAEDPQAAEDKDEYLADNVFWVPKEARWSHLQANAKRPEIGTLID
;
A
#
# COMPACT_ATOMS: atom_id res chain seq x y z
N MET A 1 45.50 17.21 8.77
CA MET A 1 44.23 16.79 9.42
C MET A 1 43.13 16.91 8.37
N ALA A 2 42.88 15.85 7.62
CA ALA A 2 41.86 15.84 6.58
C ALA A 2 40.49 15.66 7.23
N LYS A 3 39.55 16.57 6.94
CA LYS A 3 38.14 16.41 7.32
C LYS A 3 37.56 15.31 6.45
N ILE A 4 37.05 14.25 7.08
CA ILE A 4 36.26 13.22 6.40
C ILE A 4 34.84 13.75 6.29
N ASP A 5 34.43 14.11 5.08
CA ASP A 5 33.04 14.44 4.77
C ASP A 5 32.21 13.15 4.80
N ASN A 6 31.35 13.02 5.80
CA ASN A 6 30.49 11.87 5.99
C ASN A 6 29.33 11.95 4.97
N ALA A 7 29.46 11.24 3.85
CA ALA A 7 28.41 11.13 2.85
C ALA A 7 27.19 10.43 3.47
N LYS A 8 26.11 11.19 3.66
CA LYS A 8 24.80 10.64 4.05
C LYS A 8 24.27 9.77 2.91
N ASN A 9 24.38 8.46 3.06
CA ASN A 9 23.65 7.49 2.23
C ASN A 9 22.15 7.62 2.49
N GLY A 10 21.48 8.50 1.73
CA GLY A 10 20.03 8.61 1.70
C GLY A 10 19.44 7.61 0.72
N ASN A 11 19.16 6.38 1.16
CA ASN A 11 18.48 5.35 0.37
C ASN A 11 16.95 5.55 0.29
N GLY A 12 16.45 6.77 0.49
CA GLY A 12 15.05 7.12 0.28
C GLY A 12 15.00 8.35 -0.62
N ALA A 13 14.32 8.25 -1.75
CA ALA A 13 14.01 9.42 -2.57
C ALA A 13 13.30 10.43 -1.67
N HIS A 14 13.91 11.60 -1.44
CA HIS A 14 13.32 12.66 -0.62
C HIS A 14 12.25 13.38 -1.46
N LEU A 15 11.07 12.81 -1.50
CA LEU A 15 9.89 13.21 -2.29
C LEU A 15 9.24 14.50 -1.76
N GLY A 16 9.62 14.96 -0.56
CA GLY A 16 9.23 16.26 -0.01
C GLY A 16 7.91 16.26 0.77
N PHE A 17 7.23 15.12 0.88
CA PHE A 17 5.97 14.95 1.59
C PHE A 17 6.04 13.92 2.74
N GLU A 18 7.21 13.33 2.99
CA GLU A 18 7.40 12.30 4.02
C GLU A 18 7.09 12.84 5.41
N ALA A 19 7.50 14.08 5.70
CA ALA A 19 7.20 14.72 6.97
C ALA A 19 5.69 14.92 7.19
N GLU A 20 4.94 15.18 6.13
CA GLU A 20 3.48 15.33 6.20
C GLU A 20 2.79 13.97 6.38
N LEU A 21 3.19 12.96 5.61
CA LEU A 21 2.70 11.59 5.77
C LEU A 21 3.01 11.06 7.18
N PHE A 22 4.22 11.28 7.67
CA PHE A 22 4.64 10.87 9.01
C PHE A 22 3.81 11.58 10.09
N LYS A 23 3.56 12.89 9.94
CA LYS A 23 2.74 13.66 10.89
C LYS A 23 1.27 13.22 10.87
N ALA A 24 0.71 12.91 9.70
CA ALA A 24 -0.64 12.37 9.58
C ALA A 24 -0.76 10.99 10.24
N ALA A 25 0.22 10.11 9.98
CA ALA A 25 0.36 8.80 10.61
C ALA A 25 0.46 8.89 12.13
N ASP A 26 1.31 9.77 12.65
CA ASP A 26 1.50 9.99 14.10
C ASP A 26 0.22 10.51 14.78
N LYS A 27 -0.55 11.36 14.09
CA LYS A 27 -1.86 11.81 14.60
C LYS A 27 -2.88 10.67 14.68
N LEU A 28 -2.82 9.70 13.75
CA LEU A 28 -3.77 8.58 13.67
C LEU A 28 -3.42 7.44 14.63
N ARG A 29 -2.15 7.27 15.02
CA ARG A 29 -1.73 6.17 15.91
C ARG A 29 -2.23 6.30 17.35
N GLY A 30 -2.65 7.50 17.77
CA GLY A 30 -3.16 7.75 19.12
C GLY A 30 -2.17 7.30 20.21
N ASN A 31 -2.64 6.51 21.18
CA ASN A 31 -1.84 6.01 22.29
C ASN A 31 -1.15 4.65 22.02
N MET A 32 -1.16 4.15 20.77
CA MET A 32 -0.58 2.85 20.42
C MET A 32 0.96 2.88 20.54
N GLU A 33 1.58 1.80 21.02
CA GLU A 33 3.03 1.70 21.05
C GLU A 33 3.60 1.61 19.63
N PRO A 34 4.76 2.23 19.30
CA PRO A 34 5.41 2.08 18.00
C PRO A 34 5.61 0.63 17.55
N SER A 35 5.86 -0.29 18.50
CA SER A 35 6.06 -1.72 18.27
C SER A 35 4.84 -2.39 17.63
N ASP A 36 3.62 -1.96 17.97
CA ASP A 36 2.37 -2.48 17.41
C ASP A 36 1.98 -1.73 16.14
N TYR A 37 2.18 -0.41 16.15
CA TYR A 37 1.83 0.46 15.03
C TYR A 37 2.55 0.10 13.72
N LYS A 38 3.79 -0.40 13.81
CA LYS A 38 4.57 -0.80 12.62
C LYS A 38 3.86 -1.89 11.80
N HIS A 39 3.16 -2.83 12.44
CA HIS A 39 2.49 -3.92 11.74
C HIS A 39 1.28 -3.41 10.95
N VAL A 40 0.51 -2.50 11.55
CA VAL A 40 -0.62 -1.86 10.90
C VAL A 40 -0.16 -0.96 9.75
N ALA A 41 0.79 -0.06 10.00
CA ALA A 41 1.24 0.89 8.99
C ALA A 41 1.92 0.20 7.81
N LEU A 42 2.84 -0.75 8.06
CA LEU A 42 3.51 -1.49 6.98
C LEU A 42 2.52 -2.40 6.25
N GLY A 43 1.57 -3.01 6.97
CA GLY A 43 0.49 -3.80 6.36
C GLY A 43 -0.35 -2.98 5.40
N LEU A 44 -0.77 -1.77 5.80
CA LEU A 44 -1.56 -0.87 4.95
C LEU A 44 -0.79 -0.37 3.72
N ILE A 45 0.50 -0.05 3.86
CA ILE A 45 1.35 0.36 2.74
C ILE A 45 1.52 -0.80 1.76
N PHE A 46 1.77 -2.01 2.27
CA PHE A 46 1.87 -3.21 1.46
C PHE A 46 0.56 -3.50 0.72
N LEU A 47 -0.57 -3.44 1.42
CA LEU A 47 -1.90 -3.62 0.83
C LEU A 47 -2.21 -2.59 -0.27
N LYS A 48 -1.84 -1.33 -0.05
CA LYS A 48 -1.96 -0.28 -1.06
C LYS A 48 -1.10 -0.59 -2.28
N TYR A 49 0.15 -1.00 -2.07
CA TYR A 49 1.06 -1.34 -3.16
C TYR A 49 0.53 -2.49 -4.02
N ILE A 50 0.12 -3.61 -3.40
CA ILE A 50 -0.43 -4.75 -4.17
C ILE A 50 -1.73 -4.38 -4.88
N SER A 51 -2.55 -3.52 -4.26
CA SER A 51 -3.80 -3.06 -4.88
C SER A 51 -3.53 -2.21 -6.11
N ASP A 52 -2.51 -1.34 -6.07
CA ASP A 52 -2.15 -0.48 -7.21
C ASP A 52 -1.57 -1.29 -8.37
N ALA A 53 -0.72 -2.28 -8.07
CA ALA A 53 -0.21 -3.20 -9.08
C ALA A 53 -1.33 -4.03 -9.72
N PHE A 54 -2.26 -4.53 -8.90
CA PHE A 54 -3.44 -5.25 -9.37
C PHE A 54 -4.33 -4.37 -10.25
N GLU A 55 -4.66 -3.16 -9.81
CA GLU A 55 -5.55 -2.24 -10.54
C GLU A 55 -4.95 -1.85 -11.90
N ALA A 56 -3.64 -1.62 -11.97
CA ALA A 56 -2.95 -1.32 -13.23
C ALA A 56 -3.04 -2.49 -14.23
N LYS A 57 -2.82 -3.73 -13.77
CA LYS A 57 -2.96 -4.93 -14.61
C LYS A 57 -4.43 -5.20 -14.97
N HIS A 58 -5.35 -5.03 -14.03
CA HIS A 58 -6.80 -5.21 -14.23
C HIS A 58 -7.32 -4.26 -15.31
N GLN A 59 -6.93 -2.98 -15.27
CA GLN A 59 -7.31 -2.00 -16.29
C GLN A 59 -6.75 -2.33 -17.68
N ALA A 60 -5.52 -2.84 -17.76
CA ALA A 60 -4.93 -3.27 -19.03
C ALA A 60 -5.69 -4.47 -19.61
N LEU A 61 -5.93 -5.50 -18.80
CA LEU A 61 -6.68 -6.69 -19.22
C LEU A 61 -8.13 -6.35 -19.59
N LEU A 62 -8.78 -5.46 -18.84
CA LEU A 62 -10.17 -5.04 -19.10
C LEU A 62 -10.33 -4.33 -20.45
N ALA A 63 -9.28 -3.64 -20.92
CA ALA A 63 -9.27 -3.01 -22.23
C ALA A 63 -9.12 -4.02 -23.39
N GLU A 64 -8.54 -5.19 -23.12
CA GLU A 64 -8.35 -6.28 -24.09
C GLU A 64 -9.55 -7.24 -24.09
N ASP A 65 -9.86 -7.84 -22.93
CA ASP A 65 -10.98 -8.75 -22.72
C ASP A 65 -11.44 -8.73 -21.25
N PRO A 66 -12.72 -8.37 -20.98
CA PRO A 66 -13.28 -8.43 -19.62
C PRO A 66 -13.20 -9.81 -18.95
N GLN A 67 -13.14 -10.91 -19.70
CA GLN A 67 -12.95 -12.24 -19.12
C GLN A 67 -11.52 -12.43 -18.61
N ALA A 68 -10.53 -11.97 -19.37
CA ALA A 68 -9.12 -12.02 -18.96
C ALA A 68 -8.86 -11.18 -17.70
N ALA A 69 -9.56 -10.05 -17.55
CA ALA A 69 -9.46 -9.21 -16.34
C ALA A 69 -9.89 -9.92 -15.05
N GLU A 70 -10.69 -10.98 -15.15
CA GLU A 70 -11.15 -11.77 -14.00
C GLU A 70 -10.51 -13.19 -13.96
N ASP A 71 -9.52 -13.45 -14.82
CA ASP A 71 -8.68 -14.64 -14.78
C ASP A 71 -7.46 -14.40 -13.88
N LYS A 72 -7.20 -15.30 -12.93
CA LYS A 72 -6.10 -15.18 -11.98
C LYS A 72 -4.74 -15.46 -12.62
N ASP A 73 -4.71 -16.31 -13.64
CA ASP A 73 -3.46 -16.78 -14.25
C ASP A 73 -2.75 -15.63 -14.99
N GLU A 74 -3.51 -14.67 -15.52
CA GLU A 74 -3.01 -13.45 -16.16
C GLU A 74 -2.20 -12.55 -15.21
N TYR A 75 -2.52 -12.57 -13.91
CA TYR A 75 -1.81 -11.80 -12.89
C TYR A 75 -0.57 -12.54 -12.41
N LEU A 76 -0.69 -13.86 -12.25
CA LEU A 76 0.43 -14.70 -11.83
C LEU A 76 1.57 -14.67 -12.86
N ALA A 77 1.25 -14.61 -14.15
CA ALA A 77 2.22 -14.50 -15.24
C ALA A 77 3.16 -13.29 -15.08
N ASP A 78 2.66 -12.19 -14.54
CA ASP A 78 3.41 -10.94 -14.33
C ASP A 78 3.86 -10.74 -12.87
N ASN A 79 3.76 -11.78 -12.03
CA ASN A 79 4.04 -11.70 -10.59
C ASN A 79 3.19 -10.64 -9.86
N VAL A 80 1.98 -10.39 -10.34
CA VAL A 80 1.00 -9.52 -9.70
C VAL A 80 0.11 -10.40 -8.81
N PHE A 81 -0.11 -9.96 -7.57
CA PHE A 81 -1.03 -10.65 -6.68
C PHE A 81 -2.45 -10.48 -7.18
N TRP A 82 -3.21 -11.59 -7.26
CA TRP A 82 -4.64 -11.52 -7.47
C TRP A 82 -5.34 -10.94 -6.23
N VAL A 83 -6.14 -9.89 -6.42
CA VAL A 83 -6.88 -9.23 -5.33
C VAL A 83 -8.39 -9.44 -5.50
N PRO A 84 -9.03 -10.21 -4.59
CA PRO A 84 -10.50 -10.38 -4.56
C PRO A 84 -11.23 -9.03 -4.46
N LYS A 85 -12.47 -8.97 -4.94
CA LYS A 85 -13.25 -7.72 -5.05
C LYS A 85 -13.42 -7.00 -3.71
N GLU A 86 -13.64 -7.76 -2.66
CA GLU A 86 -13.77 -7.34 -1.27
C GLU A 86 -12.46 -6.76 -0.69
N ALA A 87 -11.30 -7.18 -1.21
CA ALA A 87 -9.99 -6.75 -0.75
C ALA A 87 -9.40 -5.61 -1.61
N ARG A 88 -10.05 -5.24 -2.73
CA ARG A 88 -9.61 -4.14 -3.59
C ARG A 88 -9.62 -2.82 -2.81
N TRP A 89 -8.59 -2.00 -2.99
CA TRP A 89 -8.43 -0.74 -2.27
C TRP A 89 -9.66 0.17 -2.33
N SER A 90 -10.34 0.23 -3.49
CA SER A 90 -11.57 1.00 -3.67
C SER A 90 -12.70 0.54 -2.72
N HIS A 91 -12.85 -0.77 -2.51
CA HIS A 91 -13.82 -1.33 -1.57
C HIS A 91 -13.45 -0.97 -0.13
N LEU A 92 -12.19 -1.16 0.26
CA LEU A 92 -11.71 -0.82 1.61
C LEU A 92 -11.83 0.67 1.90
N GLN A 93 -11.45 1.52 0.95
CA GLN A 93 -11.56 2.97 1.06
C GLN A 93 -13.01 3.43 1.21
N ALA A 94 -13.95 2.85 0.46
CA ALA A 94 -15.38 3.14 0.59
C ALA A 94 -15.92 2.76 1.99
N ASN A 95 -15.34 1.73 2.61
CA ASN A 95 -15.72 1.24 3.93
C ASN A 95 -14.85 1.82 5.08
N ALA A 96 -13.86 2.66 4.79
CA ALA A 96 -12.83 3.08 5.76
C ALA A 96 -13.36 3.82 7.00
N LYS A 97 -14.56 4.39 6.94
CA LYS A 97 -15.21 5.08 8.07
C LYS A 97 -16.04 4.15 8.95
N ARG A 98 -16.20 2.88 8.57
CA ARG A 98 -17.01 1.92 9.33
C ARG A 98 -16.23 1.45 10.55
N PRO A 99 -16.87 1.31 11.72
CA PRO A 99 -16.25 0.75 12.92
C PRO A 99 -15.56 -0.61 12.70
N GLU A 100 -16.12 -1.42 11.81
CA GLU A 100 -15.68 -2.75 11.43
C GLU A 100 -14.55 -2.80 10.38
N ILE A 101 -13.97 -1.65 9.98
CA ILE A 101 -12.89 -1.62 8.98
C ILE A 101 -11.69 -2.48 9.38
N GLY A 102 -11.38 -2.57 10.68
CA GLY A 102 -10.30 -3.44 11.17
C GLY A 102 -10.50 -4.89 10.77
N THR A 103 -11.74 -5.40 10.88
CA THR A 103 -12.12 -6.78 10.50
C THR A 103 -12.23 -6.95 8.98
N LEU A 104 -12.38 -5.87 8.22
CA LEU A 104 -12.35 -5.93 6.75
C LEU A 104 -10.91 -5.96 6.20
N ILE A 105 -9.92 -5.55 7.00
CA ILE A 105 -8.51 -5.50 6.63
C ILE A 105 -7.76 -6.73 7.16
N ASP A 106 -8.18 -7.26 8.31
CA ASP A 106 -7.69 -8.52 8.92
C ASP A 106 -8.14 -9.76 8.13
#